data_AF-A0A0D0FKS4-F1
#
_entry.id   AF-A0A0D0FKS4-F1
#
_cell.length_a   1.000
_cell.length_b   1.000
_cell.length_c   1.000
_cell.angle_alpha   90.00
_cell.angle_beta   90.00
_cell.angle_gamma   90.00
#
_symmetry.space_group_name_H-M   'P 1'
#
loop_
_entity.id
_entity.type
_entity.pdbx_description
1 polymer ?
#
loop_
_entity_poly.entity_id
_entity_poly.type
_entity_poly.pdbx_seq_one_letter_code
_entity_poly.pdbx_strand_id
1 'polypeptide(L)'
;MRRTCGARRAQRGFTLLEMLVVLVIVGLLVAVVTLAPSRNRRTELAEDAQRLASLLESAGDEAQVRSMAIAWQPVGGGYRFVQRTESGAWSPMTDDLFRARRWGAEVTGVSVRHTGGGEAIERVVLGDESIDVPVTITLSSGSTRLRVVGTGIGNFVVRQP
;
A
#
# COMPACT_ATOMS: atom_id res chain seq x y z
N MET A 1 36.05 -47.30 -57.85
CA MET A 1 36.27 -45.97 -57.23
C MET A 1 34.95 -45.19 -57.23
N ARG A 2 34.24 -45.10 -56.09
CA ARG A 2 33.02 -44.28 -55.95
C ARG A 2 33.37 -43.05 -55.10
N ARG A 3 33.18 -41.86 -55.66
CA ARG A 3 33.42 -40.58 -54.96
C ARG A 3 32.23 -40.27 -54.06
N THR A 4 32.46 -40.14 -52.76
CA THR A 4 31.49 -39.60 -51.81
C THR A 4 31.50 -38.06 -51.94
N CYS A 5 30.35 -37.49 -52.31
CA CYS A 5 30.16 -36.03 -52.30
C CYS A 5 29.66 -35.63 -50.91
N GLY A 6 30.50 -34.99 -50.11
CA GLY A 6 30.13 -34.44 -48.81
C GLY A 6 29.28 -33.18 -49.00
N ALA A 7 28.03 -33.21 -48.51
CA ALA A 7 27.16 -32.04 -48.43
C ALA A 7 27.77 -31.02 -47.45
N ARG A 8 28.29 -29.90 -47.96
CA ARG A 8 28.70 -28.78 -47.10
C ARG A 8 27.45 -28.17 -46.47
N ARG A 9 27.31 -28.28 -45.15
CA ARG A 9 26.36 -27.46 -44.38
C ARG A 9 26.73 -26.01 -44.62
N ALA A 10 25.83 -25.26 -45.26
CA ALA A 10 25.92 -23.81 -45.31
C ALA A 10 25.76 -23.29 -43.87
N GLN A 11 26.87 -22.94 -43.23
CA GLN A 11 26.86 -22.10 -42.04
C GLN A 11 26.28 -20.75 -42.45
N ARG A 12 24.99 -20.56 -42.19
CA ARG A 12 24.34 -19.25 -42.22
C ARG A 12 24.93 -18.45 -41.07
N GLY A 13 25.97 -17.68 -41.38
CA GLY A 13 26.58 -16.74 -40.46
C GLY A 13 25.54 -15.72 -40.01
N PHE A 14 25.44 -15.57 -38.70
CA PHE A 14 24.61 -14.59 -38.02
C PHE A 14 24.88 -13.21 -38.61
N THR A 15 23.88 -12.58 -39.21
CA THR A 15 24.10 -11.27 -39.83
C THR A 15 24.23 -10.21 -38.74
N LEU A 16 25.00 -9.14 -38.97
CA LEU A 16 25.06 -7.98 -38.06
C LEU A 16 23.67 -7.41 -37.78
N LEU A 17 22.79 -7.46 -38.78
CA LEU A 17 21.41 -7.03 -38.69
C LEU A 17 20.60 -7.89 -37.70
N GLU A 18 20.85 -9.20 -37.64
CA GLU A 18 20.18 -10.11 -36.71
C GLU A 18 20.55 -9.78 -35.26
N MET A 19 21.83 -9.53 -34.98
CA MET A 19 22.27 -9.08 -33.66
C MET A 19 21.71 -7.69 -33.31
N LEU A 20 21.64 -6.76 -34.27
CA LEU A 20 21.03 -5.44 -34.05
C LEU A 20 19.55 -5.55 -33.67
N VAL A 21 18.78 -6.37 -34.39
CA VAL A 21 17.36 -6.60 -34.10
C VAL A 21 17.18 -7.25 -32.73
N VAL A 22 18.01 -8.24 -32.38
CA VAL A 22 17.98 -8.88 -31.06
C VAL A 22 18.23 -7.86 -29.94
N LEU A 23 19.26 -7.01 -30.07
CA LEU A 23 19.56 -5.99 -29.08
C LEU A 23 18.45 -4.94 -28.95
N VAL A 24 17.83 -4.55 -30.07
CA VAL A 24 16.67 -3.64 -30.06
C VAL A 24 15.48 -4.26 -29.34
N ILE A 25 15.15 -5.52 -29.61
CA ILE A 25 14.05 -6.23 -28.93
C ILE A 25 14.35 -6.39 -27.45
N VAL A 26 15.57 -6.81 -27.08
CA VAL A 26 15.98 -6.92 -25.67
C VAL A 26 15.90 -5.57 -24.98
N GLY A 27 16.39 -4.49 -25.61
CA GLY A 27 16.28 -3.13 -25.09
C GLY A 27 14.83 -2.69 -24.87
N LEU A 28 13.94 -3.00 -25.81
CA LEU A 28 12.51 -2.71 -25.69
C LEU A 28 11.86 -3.52 -24.56
N LEU A 29 12.19 -4.81 -24.45
CA LEU A 29 11.70 -5.67 -23.37
C LEU A 29 12.16 -5.16 -22.00
N VAL A 30 13.44 -4.78 -21.86
CA VAL A 30 13.97 -4.18 -20.63
C VAL A 30 13.26 -2.88 -20.30
N ALA A 31 13.07 -1.98 -21.28
CA ALA A 31 12.34 -0.73 -21.07
C ALA A 31 10.91 -0.96 -20.56
N VAL A 32 10.19 -1.94 -21.12
CA VAL A 32 8.83 -2.30 -20.67
C VAL A 32 8.84 -2.88 -19.25
N VAL A 33 9.78 -3.79 -18.93
CA VAL A 33 9.88 -4.42 -17.61
C VAL A 33 10.21 -3.39 -16.52
N THR A 34 11.07 -2.41 -16.79
CA THR A 34 11.40 -1.37 -15.80
C THR A 34 10.22 -0.47 -15.41
N LEU A 35 9.20 -0.35 -16.27
CA LEU A 35 7.99 0.45 -16.02
C LEU A 35 6.89 -0.34 -15.27
N ALA A 36 6.92 -1.68 -15.31
CA ALA A 36 5.91 -2.55 -14.69
C ALA A 36 5.76 -2.45 -13.15
N PRO A 37 6.82 -2.24 -12.35
CA PRO A 37 6.72 -2.15 -10.88
C PRO A 37 5.83 -1.00 -10.38
N SER A 38 5.59 0.02 -11.20
CA SER A 38 4.74 1.16 -10.85
C SER A 38 3.26 0.77 -10.75
N ARG A 39 2.78 -0.13 -11.63
CA ARG A 39 1.41 -0.63 -11.59
C ARG A 39 1.18 -1.52 -10.38
N ASN A 40 2.11 -2.43 -10.09
CA ASN A 40 1.99 -3.32 -8.95
C ASN A 40 1.94 -2.56 -7.62
N ARG A 41 2.84 -1.59 -7.42
CA ARG A 41 2.85 -0.72 -6.23
C ARG A 41 1.54 0.05 -6.01
N ARG A 42 0.91 0.51 -7.09
CA ARG A 42 -0.36 1.26 -7.00
C ARG A 42 -1.51 0.35 -6.56
N THR A 43 -1.57 -0.87 -7.10
CA THR A 43 -2.57 -1.87 -6.73
C THR A 43 -2.38 -2.30 -5.28
N GLU A 44 -1.16 -2.65 -4.87
CA GLU A 44 -0.86 -3.05 -3.49
C GLU A 44 -1.17 -1.93 -2.48
N LEU A 45 -0.81 -0.68 -2.80
CA LEU A 45 -1.14 0.46 -1.93
C LEU A 45 -2.65 0.70 -1.84
N ALA A 46 -3.39 0.44 -2.91
CA ALA A 46 -4.85 0.57 -2.91
C ALA A 46 -5.51 -0.53 -2.08
N GLU A 47 -5.01 -1.77 -2.16
CA GLU A 47 -5.46 -2.87 -1.30
C GLU A 47 -5.18 -2.58 0.19
N ASP A 48 -4.00 -2.05 0.50
CA ASP A 48 -3.66 -1.62 1.86
C ASP A 48 -4.57 -0.48 2.36
N ALA A 49 -4.86 0.50 1.50
CA ALA A 49 -5.76 1.60 1.84
C ALA A 49 -7.21 1.12 2.07
N GLN A 50 -7.70 0.22 1.22
CA GLN A 50 -9.04 -0.35 1.35
C GLN A 50 -9.17 -1.21 2.60
N ARG A 51 -8.15 -2.03 2.88
CA ARG A 51 -8.08 -2.82 4.11
C ARG A 51 -8.06 -1.93 5.35
N LEU A 52 -7.29 -0.84 5.31
CA LEU A 52 -7.25 0.13 6.40
C LEU A 52 -8.63 0.75 6.65
N ALA A 53 -9.34 1.16 5.59
CA ALA A 53 -10.69 1.72 5.71
C ALA A 53 -11.65 0.75 6.42
N SER A 54 -11.71 -0.51 5.98
CA SER A 54 -12.57 -1.52 6.61
C SER A 54 -12.19 -1.81 8.07
N LEU A 55 -10.89 -1.82 8.40
CA LEU A 55 -10.45 -2.00 9.79
C LEU A 55 -10.79 -0.81 10.68
N LEU A 56 -10.74 0.41 10.15
CA LEU A 56 -11.14 1.61 10.88
C LEU A 56 -12.65 1.63 11.14
N GLU A 57 -13.46 1.23 10.16
CA GLU A 57 -14.91 1.06 10.34
C GLU A 57 -15.20 0.02 11.43
N SER A 58 -14.60 -1.19 11.35
CA SER A 58 -14.76 -2.22 12.38
C SER A 58 -14.27 -1.76 13.76
N ALA A 59 -13.19 -0.97 13.83
CA ALA A 59 -12.72 -0.42 15.10
C ALA A 59 -13.67 0.64 15.66
N GLY A 60 -14.35 1.41 14.80
CA GLY A 60 -15.39 2.35 15.21
C GLY A 60 -16.60 1.64 15.81
N ASP A 61 -17.09 0.60 15.11
CA ASP A 61 -18.18 -0.25 15.58
C ASP A 61 -17.83 -0.91 16.92
N GLU A 62 -16.62 -1.49 17.03
CA GLU A 62 -16.16 -2.13 18.26
C GLU A 62 -16.03 -1.12 19.41
N ALA A 63 -15.54 0.09 19.14
CA ALA A 63 -15.42 1.15 20.15
C ALA A 63 -16.80 1.57 20.70
N GLN A 64 -17.82 1.61 19.83
CA GLN A 64 -19.20 1.88 20.23
C GLN A 64 -19.78 0.71 21.06
N VAL A 65 -19.61 -0.52 20.58
CA VAL A 65 -20.11 -1.73 21.27
C VAL A 65 -19.47 -1.91 22.65
N ARG A 66 -18.15 -1.71 22.75
CA ARG A 66 -17.43 -1.80 24.03
C ARG A 66 -17.53 -0.53 24.89
N SER A 67 -18.13 0.54 24.37
CA SER A 67 -18.13 1.88 24.99
C SER A 67 -16.72 2.30 25.45
N MET A 68 -15.71 1.99 24.64
CA MET A 68 -14.31 2.17 24.97
C MET A 68 -13.54 2.70 23.77
N ALA A 69 -12.81 3.80 23.97
CA ALA A 69 -12.07 4.45 22.89
C ALA A 69 -10.97 3.52 22.34
N ILE A 70 -10.97 3.36 21.03
CA ILE A 70 -9.93 2.65 20.27
C ILE A 70 -9.18 3.69 19.45
N ALA A 71 -7.88 3.55 19.27
CA ALA A 71 -7.12 4.42 18.38
C ALA A 71 -6.25 3.62 17.43
N TRP A 72 -6.21 4.07 16.19
CA TRP A 72 -5.27 3.61 15.18
C TRP A 72 -4.05 4.52 15.17
N GLN A 73 -2.85 3.95 15.08
CA GLN A 73 -1.61 4.71 14.92
C GLN A 73 -0.64 4.04 13.93
N PRO A 74 0.04 4.83 13.09
CA PRO A 74 1.14 4.32 12.29
C PRO A 74 2.31 3.92 13.20
N VAL A 75 3.04 2.88 12.78
CA VAL A 75 4.32 2.45 13.38
C VAL A 75 5.32 2.17 12.27
N GLY A 76 6.60 1.99 12.59
CA GLY A 76 7.64 1.77 11.58
C GLY A 76 7.32 0.62 10.62
N GLY A 77 6.96 0.96 9.37
CA GLY A 77 6.59 -0.01 8.33
C GLY A 77 5.23 -0.70 8.52
N GLY A 78 4.35 -0.16 9.36
CA GLY A 78 3.04 -0.78 9.64
C GLY A 78 2.10 0.12 10.42
N TYR A 79 1.15 -0.50 11.11
CA TYR A 79 0.21 0.15 11.99
C TYR A 79 -0.22 -0.79 13.12
N ARG A 80 -0.81 -0.20 14.16
CA ARG A 80 -1.41 -0.95 15.27
C ARG A 80 -2.64 -0.23 15.80
N PHE A 81 -3.51 -0.99 16.44
CA PHE A 81 -4.60 -0.45 17.24
C PHE A 81 -4.25 -0.51 18.72
N VAL A 82 -4.70 0.50 19.45
CA VAL A 82 -4.58 0.63 20.90
C VAL A 82 -5.95 0.93 21.48
N GLN A 83 -6.25 0.43 22.67
CA GLN A 83 -7.47 0.74 23.40
C GLN A 83 -7.13 1.60 24.62
N ARG A 84 -8.06 2.47 25.00
CA ARG A 84 -7.94 3.25 26.23
C ARG A 84 -8.36 2.39 27.42
N THR A 85 -7.49 2.17 28.38
CA THR A 85 -7.82 1.43 29.62
C THR A 85 -8.66 2.30 30.56
N GLU A 86 -9.25 1.67 31.58
CA GLU A 86 -9.99 2.38 32.65
C GLU A 86 -9.13 3.42 33.39
N SER A 87 -7.81 3.17 33.48
CA SER A 87 -6.84 4.14 34.02
C SER A 87 -6.55 5.33 33.09
N GLY A 88 -7.15 5.37 31.89
CA GLY A 88 -6.94 6.38 30.87
C GLY A 88 -5.70 6.19 30.01
N ALA A 89 -4.90 5.15 30.26
CA ALA A 89 -3.69 4.83 29.50
C ALA A 89 -4.01 4.11 28.19
N TRP A 90 -3.12 4.19 27.20
CA TRP A 90 -3.27 3.46 25.94
C TRP A 90 -2.53 2.13 26.00
N SER A 91 -3.24 1.03 25.77
CA SER A 91 -2.68 -0.31 25.69
C SER A 91 -2.84 -0.89 24.28
N PRO A 92 -1.83 -1.59 23.72
CA PRO A 92 -1.99 -2.33 22.47
C PRO A 92 -3.15 -3.31 22.54
N MET A 93 -3.90 -3.40 21.44
CA MET A 93 -4.88 -4.47 21.27
C MET A 93 -4.19 -5.75 20.81
N THR A 94 -4.54 -6.86 21.44
CA THR A 94 -3.98 -8.19 21.13
C THR A 94 -4.97 -9.07 20.36
N ASP A 95 -6.23 -8.63 20.24
CA ASP A 95 -7.25 -9.28 19.41
C ASP A 95 -6.74 -9.50 17.99
N ASP A 96 -7.05 -10.66 17.39
CA ASP A 96 -6.52 -11.07 16.07
C ASP A 96 -6.84 -10.07 14.95
N LEU A 97 -7.99 -9.40 15.05
CA LEU A 97 -8.42 -8.37 14.11
C LEU A 97 -7.57 -7.10 14.22
N PHE A 98 -7.21 -6.70 15.44
CA PHE A 98 -6.64 -5.39 15.78
C PHE A 98 -5.14 -5.42 16.16
N ARG A 99 -4.51 -6.60 16.11
CA ARG A 99 -3.07 -6.76 16.32
C ARG A 99 -2.23 -5.89 15.37
N ALA A 100 -0.98 -5.63 15.76
CA ALA A 100 -0.02 -4.93 14.92
C ALA A 100 0.18 -5.63 13.57
N ARG A 101 0.17 -4.86 12.48
CA ARG A 101 0.32 -5.36 11.11
C ARG A 101 1.31 -4.51 10.33
N ARG A 102 2.06 -5.17 9.45
CA ARG A 102 2.91 -4.50 8.45
C ARG A 102 2.07 -4.18 7.22
N TRP A 103 2.46 -3.13 6.50
CA TRP A 103 1.92 -2.85 5.18
C TRP A 103 2.29 -3.97 4.21
N GLY A 104 1.38 -4.31 3.28
CA GLY A 104 1.69 -5.22 2.18
C GLY A 104 2.56 -4.55 1.14
N ALA A 105 2.29 -3.27 0.86
CA ALA A 105 3.09 -2.42 -0.01
C ALA A 105 4.32 -1.84 0.71
N GLU A 106 5.30 -1.41 -0.07
CA GLU A 106 6.44 -0.62 0.42
C GLU A 106 6.00 0.83 0.74
N VAL A 107 5.29 0.99 1.85
CA VAL A 107 4.83 2.30 2.33
C VAL A 107 6.01 3.05 2.92
N THR A 108 6.41 4.13 2.25
CA THR A 108 7.52 5.00 2.61
C THR A 108 7.14 6.08 3.60
N GLY A 109 5.85 6.38 3.74
CA GLY A 109 5.37 7.40 4.66
C GLY A 109 3.87 7.35 4.89
N VAL A 110 3.48 7.65 6.13
CA VAL A 110 2.09 7.75 6.58
C VAL A 110 1.94 9.06 7.33
N SER A 111 0.98 9.89 6.92
CA SER A 111 0.67 11.13 7.63
C SER A 111 -0.82 11.22 7.92
N VAL A 112 -1.16 11.60 9.15
CA VAL A 112 -2.55 11.74 9.60
C VAL A 112 -2.82 13.20 9.90
N ARG A 113 -3.93 13.72 9.39
CA ARG A 113 -4.31 15.13 9.57
C ARG A 113 -5.82 15.24 9.78
N HIS A 114 -6.25 16.20 10.59
CA HIS A 114 -7.65 16.62 10.59
C HIS A 114 -7.99 17.34 9.28
N THR A 115 -9.15 17.02 8.70
CA THR A 115 -9.70 17.68 7.52
C THR A 115 -10.10 19.10 7.90
N GLY A 116 -9.40 20.09 7.35
CA GLY A 116 -9.52 21.50 7.73
C GLY A 116 -8.46 21.98 8.74
N GLY A 117 -7.69 21.05 9.33
CA GLY A 117 -6.60 21.33 10.27
C GLY A 117 -5.21 21.27 9.63
N GLY A 118 -4.34 22.20 10.03
CA GLY A 118 -2.94 22.26 9.61
C GLY A 118 -2.05 21.19 10.23
N GLU A 119 -2.46 20.63 11.36
CA GLU A 119 -1.61 19.87 12.26
C GLU A 119 -1.66 18.36 11.99
N ALA A 120 -0.50 17.73 12.07
CA ALA A 120 -0.38 16.29 11.98
C ALA A 120 -0.67 15.68 13.35
N ILE A 121 -1.52 14.65 13.39
CA ILE A 121 -1.84 13.93 14.62
C ILE A 121 -1.11 12.59 14.64
N GLU A 122 -0.74 12.12 15.82
CA GLU A 122 -0.02 10.85 15.99
C GLU A 122 -0.92 9.62 15.89
N ARG A 123 -2.23 9.79 16.12
CA ARG A 123 -3.21 8.70 16.19
C ARG A 123 -4.60 9.19 15.80
N VAL A 124 -5.39 8.28 15.24
CA VAL A 124 -6.82 8.47 14.96
C VAL A 124 -7.59 7.77 16.07
N VAL A 125 -8.23 8.53 16.94
CA VAL A 125 -9.11 7.98 17.99
C VAL A 125 -10.48 7.69 17.36
N LEU A 126 -11.15 6.63 17.81
CA LEU A 126 -12.46 6.12 17.41
C LEU A 126 -13.29 5.87 18.69
N GLY A 127 -14.57 6.25 18.67
CA GLY A 127 -15.50 6.04 19.79
C GLY A 127 -15.37 7.04 20.95
N ASP A 128 -14.58 8.10 20.78
CA ASP A 128 -14.70 9.32 21.60
C ASP A 128 -15.78 10.20 20.96
N GLU A 129 -16.68 10.75 21.79
CA GLU A 129 -17.71 11.74 21.46
C GLU A 129 -17.19 12.96 20.68
N SER A 130 -15.87 13.12 20.56
CA SER A 130 -15.17 14.22 19.90
C SER A 130 -14.93 14.11 18.38
N ILE A 131 -15.42 13.09 17.67
CA ILE A 131 -15.17 12.95 16.21
C ILE A 131 -16.27 13.62 15.39
N ASP A 132 -16.32 14.94 15.42
CA ASP A 132 -17.05 15.73 14.41
C ASP A 132 -16.10 16.28 13.33
N VAL A 133 -14.79 16.10 13.51
CA VAL A 133 -13.76 16.55 12.58
C VAL A 133 -13.32 15.38 11.69
N PRO A 134 -13.58 15.43 10.37
CA PRO A 134 -13.17 14.37 9.46
C PRO A 134 -11.63 14.23 9.51
N VAL A 135 -11.11 13.00 9.37
CA VAL A 135 -9.67 12.74 9.40
C VAL A 135 -9.21 12.26 8.03
N THR A 136 -8.04 12.74 7.59
CA THR A 136 -7.38 12.26 6.36
C THR A 136 -6.09 11.55 6.72
N ILE A 137 -6.03 10.26 6.45
CA ILE A 137 -4.80 9.46 6.49
C ILE A 137 -4.25 9.41 5.08
N THR A 138 -3.00 9.83 4.89
CA THR A 138 -2.32 9.78 3.60
C THR A 138 -1.25 8.71 3.64
N LEU A 139 -1.36 7.74 2.73
CA LEU A 139 -0.36 6.70 2.50
C LEU A 139 0.48 7.06 1.28
N SER A 140 1.80 6.90 1.39
CA SER A 140 2.76 7.17 0.32
C SER A 140 3.68 5.98 0.07
N SER A 141 3.88 5.64 -1.20
CA SER A 141 4.82 4.61 -1.66
C SER A 141 5.53 5.13 -2.91
N GLY A 142 6.78 5.56 -2.77
CA GLY A 142 7.54 6.20 -3.85
C GLY A 142 6.82 7.44 -4.39
N SER A 143 6.44 7.44 -5.67
CA SER A 143 5.69 8.52 -6.32
C SER A 143 4.16 8.41 -6.18
N THR A 144 3.65 7.31 -5.63
CA THR A 144 2.21 7.05 -5.51
C THR A 144 1.71 7.50 -4.13
N ARG A 145 0.56 8.16 -4.11
CA ARG A 145 -0.11 8.59 -2.88
C ARG A 145 -1.58 8.26 -2.94
N LEU A 146 -2.13 7.77 -1.83
CA LEU A 146 -3.57 7.54 -1.63
C LEU A 146 -4.01 8.14 -0.30
N ARG A 147 -5.28 8.52 -0.21
CA ARG A 147 -5.89 9.08 1.00
C ARG A 147 -7.02 8.19 1.48
N VAL A 148 -7.07 7.93 2.78
CA VAL A 148 -8.22 7.33 3.47
C VAL A 148 -8.85 8.44 4.30
N VAL A 149 -10.08 8.81 3.95
CA VAL A 149 -10.79 9.95 4.54
C VAL A 149 -11.95 9.41 5.38
N GLY A 150 -11.94 9.72 6.68
CA GLY A 150 -13.08 9.51 7.57
C GLY A 150 -14.12 10.60 7.32
N THR A 151 -15.38 10.23 7.13
CA THR A 151 -16.46 11.17 6.78
C THR A 151 -17.12 11.83 7.99
N GLY A 152 -16.66 11.54 9.22
CA GLY A 152 -17.20 12.07 10.48
C GLY A 152 -18.33 11.22 11.09
N ILE A 153 -18.90 10.28 10.33
CA ILE A 153 -19.99 9.38 10.78
C ILE A 153 -19.56 7.91 10.82
N GLY A 154 -18.29 7.65 11.15
CA GLY A 154 -17.73 6.30 11.27
C GLY A 154 -17.32 5.62 9.96
N ASN A 155 -17.70 6.16 8.79
CA ASN A 155 -17.31 5.60 7.49
C ASN A 155 -15.94 6.11 7.00
N PHE A 156 -15.19 5.26 6.32
CA PHE A 156 -13.88 5.60 5.74
C PHE A 156 -13.83 5.30 4.25
N VAL A 157 -13.45 6.30 3.45
CA VAL A 157 -13.40 6.19 1.98
C VAL A 157 -11.99 6.38 1.44
N VAL A 158 -11.59 5.51 0.52
CA VAL A 158 -10.33 5.66 -0.22
C VAL A 158 -10.52 6.65 -1.36
N ARG A 159 -9.66 7.67 -1.42
CA ARG A 159 -9.65 8.69 -2.47
C ARG A 159 -8.25 8.79 -3.07
N GLN A 160 -8.22 8.99 -4.38
CA GLN A 160 -7.01 9.45 -5.05
C GLN A 160 -6.83 10.95 -4.76
N PRO A 161 -5.59 11.41 -4.56
CA PRO A 161 -5.29 12.82 -4.33
C PRO A 161 -5.66 13.70 -5.52
#